data_AF-A0A2T2VCI7-F1
#
_entry.id   AF-A0A2T2VCI7-F1
#
_cell.length_a   1.000
_cell.length_b   1.000
_cell.length_c   1.000
_cell.angle_alpha   90.00
_cell.angle_beta   90.00
_cell.angle_gamma   90.00
#
_symmetry.space_group_name_H-M   'P 1'
#
loop_
_entity.id
_entity.type
_entity.pdbx_description
1 polymer ?
#
loop_
_entity_poly.entity_id
_entity_poly.type
_entity_poly.pdbx_seq_one_letter_code
_entity_poly.pdbx_strand_id
1 'polypeptide(L)'
;MDTIEAPSPPSVDPSPAAYSIPAEAHLLEQVIVHTPGPEMELVSPENREDLLFDDILFVGHARQEHLLMCSVFEKIVGRPDTVLQIKDLLLDAFEAEEAARHSFVEKLCRSLPEQNLGAVEDELKRFSPEDLQQFALTGQSELPIRAQPVPNLMFTRDLAAVVHDHIILSHAATVARTRGSIIINVI
;
A
#
# COMPACT_ATOMS: atom_id res chain seq x y z
N MET A 1 55.07 14.46 0.38
CA MET A 1 54.10 13.38 0.69
C MET A 1 52.89 13.68 -0.16
N ASP A 2 52.84 13.07 -1.34
CA ASP A 2 51.73 13.26 -2.27
C ASP A 2 50.53 12.49 -1.74
N THR A 3 49.49 13.22 -1.35
CA THR A 3 48.21 12.65 -0.94
C THR A 3 47.53 12.09 -2.18
N ILE A 4 47.38 10.78 -2.24
CA ILE A 4 46.60 10.08 -3.26
C ILE A 4 45.14 10.52 -3.10
N GLU A 5 44.62 11.27 -4.06
CA GLU A 5 43.19 11.60 -4.13
C GLU A 5 42.37 10.33 -4.32
N ALA A 6 41.26 10.23 -3.58
CA ALA A 6 40.31 9.14 -3.73
C ALA A 6 39.68 9.20 -5.14
N PRO A 7 39.45 8.04 -5.78
CA PRO A 7 38.79 8.02 -7.08
C PRO A 7 37.38 8.61 -6.95
N SER A 8 37.00 9.41 -7.95
CA SER A 8 35.66 9.97 -8.06
C SER A 8 34.61 8.85 -8.02
N PRO A 9 33.45 9.08 -7.35
CA PRO A 9 32.38 8.09 -7.35
C PRO A 9 31.95 7.77 -8.79
N PRO A 10 31.56 6.51 -9.08
CA PRO A 10 31.15 6.11 -10.41
C PRO A 10 29.98 6.97 -10.88
N SER A 11 30.07 7.46 -12.13
CA SER A 11 28.98 8.17 -12.78
C SER A 11 27.82 7.20 -13.02
N VAL A 12 26.68 7.45 -12.38
CA VAL A 12 25.43 6.72 -12.60
C VAL A 12 24.81 7.26 -13.88
N ASP A 13 24.87 6.49 -14.97
CA ASP A 13 24.03 6.73 -16.14
C ASP A 13 22.56 6.49 -15.75
N PRO A 14 21.63 7.42 -16.02
CA PRO A 14 20.22 7.25 -15.68
C PRO A 14 19.59 6.25 -16.67
N SER A 15 19.63 4.98 -16.31
CA SER A 15 18.74 3.96 -16.87
C SER A 15 17.28 4.35 -16.55
N PRO A 16 16.29 4.07 -17.43
CA PRO A 16 14.89 4.39 -17.16
C PRO A 16 14.52 3.82 -15.78
N ALA A 17 14.00 4.69 -14.89
CA ALA A 17 13.85 4.49 -13.45
C ALA A 17 13.53 3.03 -13.07
N ALA A 18 14.57 2.25 -12.78
CA ALA A 18 14.45 0.87 -12.35
C ALA A 18 14.51 0.87 -10.83
N TYR A 19 13.39 0.57 -10.16
CA TYR A 19 13.39 0.29 -8.74
C TYR A 19 14.35 -0.87 -8.47
N SER A 20 15.36 -0.67 -7.62
CA SER A 20 16.37 -1.70 -7.35
C SER A 20 16.71 -1.80 -5.87
N ILE A 21 16.64 -3.02 -5.34
CA ILE A 21 17.12 -3.34 -3.99
C ILE A 21 18.24 -4.39 -4.12
N PRO A 22 19.52 -3.98 -4.18
CA PRO A 22 20.64 -4.91 -4.36
C PRO A 22 21.03 -5.65 -3.07
N ALA A 23 20.75 -5.07 -1.90
CA ALA A 23 21.02 -5.68 -0.60
C ALA A 23 20.16 -5.06 0.51
N GLU A 24 19.83 -5.86 1.53
CA GLU A 24 19.06 -5.43 2.72
C GLU A 24 19.75 -4.35 3.57
N ALA A 25 21.08 -4.25 3.48
CA ALA A 25 21.89 -3.26 4.19
C ALA A 25 22.41 -2.14 3.27
N HIS A 26 21.92 -2.05 2.03
CA HIS A 26 22.23 -0.94 1.15
C HIS A 26 21.58 0.36 1.66
N LEU A 27 22.09 1.50 1.22
CA LEU A 27 21.48 2.79 1.58
C LEU A 27 20.06 2.87 1.00
N LEU A 28 19.12 3.27 1.85
CA LEU A 28 17.72 3.44 1.45
C LEU A 28 17.58 4.72 0.61
N GLU A 29 16.88 4.62 -0.53
CA GLU A 29 16.55 5.78 -1.37
C GLU A 29 15.05 6.14 -1.30
N GLN A 30 14.19 5.12 -1.31
CA GLN A 30 12.73 5.27 -1.16
C GLN A 30 12.13 4.08 -0.43
N VAL A 31 10.99 4.29 0.23
CA VAL A 31 10.24 3.27 0.95
C VAL A 31 8.73 3.44 0.73
N ILE A 32 8.04 2.31 0.50
CA ILE A 32 6.57 2.26 0.46
C ILE A 32 6.05 1.85 1.83
N VAL A 33 5.18 2.67 2.39
CA VAL A 33 4.54 2.45 3.69
C VAL A 33 3.03 2.69 3.59
N HIS A 34 2.30 2.35 4.65
CA HIS A 34 0.89 2.72 4.77
C HIS A 34 0.63 3.14 6.21
N THR A 35 0.45 4.44 6.41
CA THR A 35 0.16 4.98 7.73
C THR A 35 -1.22 4.53 8.20
N PRO A 36 -1.36 4.03 9.44
CA PRO A 36 -2.66 3.60 9.94
C PRO A 36 -3.74 4.67 9.83
N GLY A 37 -4.88 4.30 9.25
CA GLY A 37 -6.00 5.17 8.96
C GLY A 37 -7.36 4.66 9.47
N PRO A 38 -8.47 5.18 8.91
CA PRO A 38 -9.83 4.80 9.30
C PRO A 38 -10.11 3.30 9.25
N GLU A 39 -9.46 2.57 8.34
CA GLU A 39 -9.57 1.12 8.24
C GLU A 39 -9.15 0.39 9.52
N MET A 40 -8.24 0.97 10.32
CA MET A 40 -7.81 0.40 11.59
C MET A 40 -8.77 0.73 12.74
N GLU A 41 -9.54 1.81 12.63
CA GLU A 41 -10.60 2.17 13.61
C GLU A 41 -11.77 1.19 13.56
N LEU A 42 -11.89 0.43 12.47
CA LEU A 42 -12.94 -0.57 12.24
C LEU A 42 -12.57 -1.96 12.80
N VAL A 43 -11.39 -2.10 13.41
CA VAL A 43 -11.00 -3.32 14.12
C VAL A 43 -11.63 -3.33 15.51
N SER A 44 -12.35 -4.41 15.83
CA SER A 44 -13.06 -4.63 17.09
C SER A 44 -12.71 -6.00 17.68
N PRO A 45 -12.99 -6.24 18.97
CA PRO A 45 -12.71 -7.54 19.59
C PRO A 45 -13.34 -8.72 18.85
N GLU A 46 -14.51 -8.49 18.24
CA GLU A 46 -15.30 -9.51 17.55
C GLU A 46 -14.76 -9.86 16.15
N ASN A 47 -14.09 -8.93 15.46
CA ASN A 47 -13.61 -9.15 14.09
C ASN A 47 -12.09 -9.29 13.97
N ARG A 48 -11.30 -8.96 15.01
CA ARG A 48 -9.83 -8.91 14.94
C ARG A 48 -9.20 -10.22 14.44
N GLU A 49 -9.73 -11.37 14.85
CA GLU A 49 -9.19 -12.69 14.49
C GLU A 49 -9.42 -12.98 13.01
N ASP A 50 -10.62 -12.68 12.50
CA ASP A 50 -10.95 -12.78 11.07
C ASP A 50 -10.12 -11.80 10.23
N LEU A 51 -9.79 -10.65 10.79
CA LEU A 51 -8.93 -9.64 10.17
C LEU A 51 -7.43 -9.93 10.34
N LEU A 52 -7.04 -11.04 10.99
CA LEU A 52 -5.65 -11.39 11.29
C LEU A 52 -4.89 -10.26 12.01
N PHE A 53 -5.55 -9.67 13.00
CA PHE A 53 -5.01 -8.56 13.78
C PHE A 53 -4.98 -8.96 15.26
N ASP A 54 -3.77 -9.01 15.82
CA ASP A 54 -3.55 -9.63 17.13
C ASP A 54 -4.12 -8.80 18.29
N ASP A 55 -4.08 -7.47 18.20
CA ASP A 55 -4.56 -6.59 19.28
C ASP A 55 -5.21 -5.33 18.73
N ILE A 56 -6.10 -4.74 19.50
CA ILE A 56 -6.79 -3.49 19.13
C ILE A 56 -5.88 -2.32 19.48
N LEU A 57 -5.51 -1.57 18.45
CA LEU A 57 -4.60 -0.44 18.60
C LEU A 57 -5.38 0.86 18.89
N PHE A 58 -4.78 1.71 19.71
CA PHE A 58 -5.20 3.11 19.77
C PHE A 58 -4.67 3.84 18.54
N VAL A 59 -5.51 3.92 17.50
CA VAL A 59 -5.14 4.38 16.15
C VAL A 59 -4.44 5.74 16.16
N GLY A 60 -4.89 6.68 17.00
CA GLY A 60 -4.26 8.00 17.13
C GLY A 60 -2.79 7.93 17.52
N HIS A 61 -2.42 7.06 18.47
CA HIS A 61 -1.03 6.89 18.91
C HIS A 61 -0.23 6.08 17.90
N ALA A 62 -0.79 4.99 17.37
CA ALA A 62 -0.14 4.20 16.32
C ALA A 62 0.20 5.05 15.08
N ARG A 63 -0.71 5.97 14.70
CA ARG A 63 -0.47 6.94 13.63
C ARG A 63 0.65 7.91 13.98
N GLN A 64 0.70 8.42 15.20
CA GLN A 64 1.78 9.32 15.64
C GLN A 64 3.15 8.63 15.59
N GLU A 65 3.24 7.41 16.11
CA GLU A 65 4.46 6.60 16.07
C GLU A 65 4.89 6.29 14.63
N HIS A 66 3.94 5.94 13.76
CA HIS A 66 4.22 5.68 12.35
C HIS A 66 4.68 6.94 11.61
N LEU A 67 4.07 8.10 11.85
CA LEU A 67 4.51 9.37 11.27
C LEU A 67 5.91 9.77 11.75
N LEU A 68 6.25 9.48 13.01
CA LEU A 68 7.61 9.65 13.51
C LEU A 68 8.59 8.77 12.74
N MET A 69 8.26 7.48 12.52
CA MET A 69 9.07 6.59 11.68
C MET A 69 9.27 7.15 10.25
N CYS A 70 8.20 7.64 9.61
CA CYS A 70 8.29 8.28 8.29
C CYS A 70 9.25 9.48 8.31
N SER A 71 9.15 10.35 9.31
CA SER A 71 10.03 11.52 9.43
C SER A 71 11.51 11.14 9.59
N VAL A 72 11.79 9.99 10.22
CA VAL A 72 13.15 9.46 10.33
C VAL A 72 13.68 9.03 8.97
N PHE A 73 12.88 8.34 8.14
CA PHE A 73 13.28 7.98 6.77
C PHE A 73 13.58 9.22 5.93
N GLU A 74 12.66 10.19 5.90
CA GLU A 74 12.83 11.45 5.17
C GLU A 74 14.10 12.20 5.63
N LYS A 75 14.37 12.20 6.94
CA LYS A 75 15.54 12.88 7.49
C LYS A 75 16.86 12.19 7.13
N ILE A 76 16.89 10.86 7.12
CA ILE A 76 18.09 10.07 6.81
C ILE A 76 18.42 10.16 5.31
N VAL A 77 17.41 10.04 4.45
CA VAL A 77 17.60 10.05 2.99
C VAL A 77 17.75 11.48 2.45
N GLY A 78 17.07 12.45 3.06
CA GLY A 78 17.19 13.87 2.71
C GLY A 78 16.45 14.27 1.43
N ARG A 79 15.44 13.50 0.99
CA ARG A 79 14.60 13.82 -0.16
C ARG A 79 13.11 13.85 0.23
N PRO A 80 12.28 14.70 -0.42
CA PRO A 80 10.85 14.80 -0.12
C PRO A 80 10.04 13.60 -0.63
N ASP A 81 10.55 12.86 -1.62
CA ASP A 81 9.90 11.70 -2.24
C ASP A 81 10.38 10.36 -1.64
N THR A 82 11.04 10.40 -0.47
CA THR A 82 11.56 9.19 0.18
C THR A 82 10.46 8.26 0.66
N VAL A 83 9.36 8.80 1.20
CA VAL A 83 8.29 7.98 1.79
C VAL A 83 7.07 8.06 0.88
N LEU A 84 6.71 6.93 0.29
CA LEU A 84 5.53 6.79 -0.56
C LEU A 84 4.43 6.08 0.24
N GLN A 85 3.23 6.64 0.26
CA GLN A 85 2.08 6.04 0.95
C GLN A 85 1.23 5.24 -0.03
N ILE A 86 0.87 4.00 0.31
CA ILE A 86 -0.02 3.18 -0.52
C ILE A 86 -1.32 3.89 -0.85
N LYS A 87 -1.96 4.54 0.13
CA LYS A 87 -3.21 5.26 -0.10
C LYS A 87 -3.07 6.38 -1.14
N ASP A 88 -1.94 7.09 -1.16
CA ASP A 88 -1.72 8.23 -2.04
C ASP A 88 -1.43 7.70 -3.45
N LEU A 89 -0.55 6.69 -3.57
CA LEU A 89 -0.30 5.99 -4.84
C LEU A 89 -1.58 5.39 -5.44
N LEU A 90 -2.46 4.83 -4.61
CA LEU A 90 -3.72 4.25 -5.06
C LEU A 90 -4.67 5.31 -5.59
N LEU A 91 -4.74 6.46 -4.90
CA LEU A 91 -5.54 7.59 -5.35
C LEU A 91 -5.00 8.15 -6.67
N ASP A 92 -3.69 8.37 -6.75
CA ASP A 92 -3.03 8.84 -7.98
C ASP A 92 -3.33 7.91 -9.17
N ALA A 93 -3.25 6.58 -8.96
CA ALA A 93 -3.59 5.59 -9.98
C ALA A 93 -5.07 5.66 -10.39
N PHE A 94 -5.97 5.81 -9.41
CA PHE A 94 -7.40 5.95 -9.67
C PHE A 94 -7.76 7.27 -10.36
N GLU A 95 -7.06 8.37 -10.08
CA GLU A 95 -7.26 9.66 -10.76
C GLU A 95 -6.72 9.64 -12.18
N ALA A 96 -5.56 8.99 -12.39
CA ALA A 96 -4.89 8.95 -13.68
C ALA A 96 -5.67 8.14 -14.73
N GLU A 97 -6.20 6.96 -14.35
CA GLU A 97 -6.81 6.03 -15.30
C GLU A 97 -8.12 5.42 -14.80
N GLU A 98 -9.21 5.64 -15.55
CA GLU A 98 -10.49 4.94 -15.31
C GLU A 98 -10.34 3.42 -15.41
N ALA A 99 -9.45 2.95 -16.30
CA ALA A 99 -9.14 1.53 -16.44
C ALA A 99 -8.57 0.91 -15.16
N ALA A 100 -7.78 1.66 -14.37
CA ALA A 100 -7.28 1.20 -13.08
C ALA A 100 -8.42 1.00 -12.07
N ARG A 101 -9.37 1.95 -12.00
CA ARG A 101 -10.58 1.82 -11.17
C ARG A 101 -11.42 0.61 -11.55
N HIS A 102 -11.69 0.44 -12.85
CA HIS A 102 -12.47 -0.70 -13.34
C HIS A 102 -11.75 -2.03 -13.09
N SER A 103 -10.44 -2.10 -13.33
CA SER A 103 -9.64 -3.30 -13.07
C SER A 103 -9.64 -3.67 -11.58
N PHE A 104 -9.54 -2.68 -10.69
CA PHE A 104 -9.66 -2.89 -9.25
C PHE A 104 -11.00 -3.52 -8.88
N VAL A 105 -12.12 -2.92 -9.33
CA VAL A 105 -13.46 -3.41 -9.04
C VAL A 105 -13.69 -4.81 -9.60
N GLU A 106 -13.26 -5.09 -10.83
CA GLU A 106 -13.39 -6.40 -11.46
C GLU A 106 -12.60 -7.49 -10.72
N LYS A 107 -11.35 -7.18 -10.32
CA LYS A 107 -10.53 -8.09 -9.50
C LYS A 107 -11.20 -8.32 -8.15
N LEU A 108 -11.74 -7.26 -7.53
CA LEU A 108 -12.42 -7.35 -6.24
C LEU A 108 -13.66 -8.27 -6.30
N CYS A 109 -14.55 -8.05 -7.27
CA CYS A 109 -15.74 -8.88 -7.47
C CYS A 109 -15.39 -10.35 -7.75
N ARG A 110 -14.31 -10.60 -8.52
CA ARG A 110 -13.85 -11.96 -8.83
C ARG A 110 -13.22 -12.67 -7.64
N SER A 111 -12.45 -11.95 -6.83
CA SER A 111 -11.67 -12.53 -5.74
C SER A 111 -12.45 -12.65 -4.43
N LEU A 112 -13.57 -11.93 -4.27
CA LEU A 112 -14.42 -11.96 -3.08
C LEU A 112 -15.89 -12.26 -3.42
N PRO A 113 -16.20 -13.41 -4.06
CA PRO A 113 -17.54 -13.72 -4.55
C PRO A 113 -18.59 -13.80 -3.44
N GLU A 114 -18.20 -14.21 -2.23
CA GLU A 114 -19.10 -14.36 -1.07
C GLU A 114 -19.63 -13.01 -0.53
N GLN A 115 -18.97 -11.89 -0.88
CA GLN A 115 -19.41 -10.54 -0.50
C GLN A 115 -20.49 -9.99 -1.44
N ASN A 116 -20.89 -10.75 -2.48
CA ASN A 116 -21.91 -10.38 -3.46
C ASN A 116 -21.67 -9.01 -4.12
N LEU A 117 -20.40 -8.58 -4.23
CA LEU A 117 -20.01 -7.30 -4.80
C LEU A 117 -20.40 -7.18 -6.28
N GLY A 118 -20.51 -8.31 -6.99
CA GLY A 118 -20.97 -8.35 -8.38
C GLY A 118 -22.39 -7.80 -8.58
N ALA A 119 -23.23 -7.76 -7.54
CA ALA A 119 -24.56 -7.16 -7.62
C ALA A 119 -24.55 -5.63 -7.68
N VAL A 120 -23.43 -5.01 -7.30
CA VAL A 120 -23.24 -3.55 -7.28
C VAL A 120 -21.99 -3.12 -8.05
N GLU A 121 -21.52 -3.97 -8.98
CA GLU A 121 -20.27 -3.73 -9.72
C GLU A 121 -20.32 -2.43 -10.53
N ASP A 122 -21.45 -2.18 -11.20
CA ASP A 122 -21.64 -0.98 -12.01
C ASP A 122 -21.67 0.29 -11.14
N GLU A 123 -22.24 0.22 -9.95
CA GLU A 123 -22.24 1.30 -8.98
C GLU A 123 -20.83 1.57 -8.44
N LEU A 124 -20.08 0.52 -8.09
CA LEU A 124 -18.68 0.65 -7.65
C LEU A 124 -17.78 1.24 -8.74
N LYS A 125 -17.99 0.88 -10.01
CA LYS A 125 -17.26 1.46 -11.15
C LYS A 125 -17.54 2.95 -11.35
N ARG A 126 -18.68 3.46 -10.88
CA ARG A 126 -19.08 4.88 -10.96
C ARG A 126 -18.61 5.72 -9.77
N PHE A 127 -17.96 5.13 -8.78
CA PHE A 127 -17.40 5.89 -7.66
C PHE A 127 -16.36 6.90 -8.16
N SER A 128 -16.28 8.04 -7.47
CA SER A 128 -15.15 8.95 -7.62
C SER A 128 -13.85 8.24 -7.20
N PRO A 129 -12.67 8.68 -7.67
CA PRO A 129 -11.38 8.16 -7.18
C PRO A 129 -11.30 8.10 -5.64
N GLU A 130 -11.76 9.16 -4.98
CA GLU A 130 -11.73 9.30 -3.52
C GLU A 130 -12.70 8.33 -2.84
N ASP A 131 -13.94 8.21 -3.34
CA ASP A 131 -14.92 7.26 -2.79
C ASP A 131 -14.44 5.82 -2.97
N LEU A 132 -13.85 5.50 -4.13
CA LEU A 132 -13.33 4.17 -4.40
C LEU A 132 -12.08 3.86 -3.55
N GLN A 133 -11.19 4.83 -3.35
CA GLN A 133 -10.05 4.69 -2.45
C GLN A 133 -10.52 4.46 -1.00
N GLN A 134 -11.46 5.26 -0.51
CA GLN A 134 -12.04 5.09 0.82
C GLN A 134 -12.67 3.69 0.97
N PHE A 135 -13.44 3.23 -0.02
CA PHE A 135 -14.00 1.88 -0.02
C PHE A 135 -12.92 0.80 -0.09
N ALA A 136 -11.86 1.00 -0.89
CA ALA A 136 -10.74 0.04 -0.99
C ALA A 136 -10.04 -0.15 0.37
N LEU A 137 -9.87 0.91 1.15
CA LEU A 137 -9.24 0.85 2.47
C LEU A 137 -10.20 0.33 3.55
N THR A 138 -11.39 0.89 3.64
CA THR A 138 -12.30 0.66 4.77
C THR A 138 -13.35 -0.42 4.53
N GLY A 139 -13.68 -0.71 3.28
CA GLY A 139 -14.83 -1.52 2.90
C GLY A 139 -16.18 -0.85 3.12
N GLN A 140 -16.23 0.42 3.53
CA GLN A 140 -17.47 1.16 3.78
C GLN A 140 -17.96 1.88 2.53
N SER A 141 -19.28 1.82 2.32
CA SER A 141 -19.98 2.58 1.28
C SER A 141 -21.47 2.70 1.64
N GLU A 142 -22.19 3.59 0.96
CA GLU A 142 -23.66 3.71 1.07
C GLU A 142 -24.41 2.56 0.36
N LEU A 143 -23.69 1.73 -0.41
CA LEU A 143 -24.27 0.59 -1.10
C LEU A 143 -24.65 -0.50 -0.09
N PRO A 144 -25.67 -1.33 -0.38
CA PRO A 144 -26.15 -2.38 0.52
C PRO A 144 -25.23 -3.62 0.52
N ILE A 145 -23.92 -3.41 0.66
CA ILE A 145 -22.87 -4.43 0.71
C ILE A 145 -22.09 -4.35 2.01
N ARG A 146 -21.41 -5.44 2.36
CA ARG A 146 -20.49 -5.49 3.50
C ARG A 146 -19.14 -5.96 3.02
N ALA A 147 -18.13 -5.11 3.17
CA ALA A 147 -16.74 -5.48 3.00
C ALA A 147 -16.00 -5.20 4.31
N GLN A 148 -15.10 -6.12 4.67
CA GLN A 148 -14.22 -5.96 5.84
C GLN A 148 -13.19 -4.86 5.58
N PRO A 149 -12.63 -4.17 6.58
CA PRO A 149 -11.51 -3.23 6.39
C PRO A 149 -10.19 -3.95 6.04
N VAL A 150 -9.16 -3.21 5.61
CA VAL A 150 -7.78 -3.74 5.41
C VAL A 150 -6.76 -3.20 6.42
N PRO A 151 -6.88 -3.49 7.73
CA PRO A 151 -5.97 -2.96 8.75
C PRO A 151 -4.51 -3.41 8.52
N ASN A 152 -4.33 -4.61 7.96
CA ASN A 152 -3.01 -5.16 7.67
C ASN A 152 -2.27 -4.47 6.51
N LEU A 153 -2.85 -3.45 5.87
CA LEU A 153 -2.16 -2.71 4.81
C LEU A 153 -0.93 -1.97 5.34
N MET A 154 -0.89 -1.67 6.65
CA MET A 154 0.31 -1.11 7.31
C MET A 154 1.55 -2.01 7.24
N PHE A 155 1.36 -3.33 7.06
CA PHE A 155 2.44 -4.30 6.90
C PHE A 155 2.79 -4.47 5.41
N THR A 156 3.37 -3.42 4.82
CA THR A 156 3.63 -3.33 3.37
C THR A 156 4.60 -4.40 2.84
N ARG A 157 5.48 -4.91 3.70
CA ARG A 157 6.44 -5.98 3.40
C ARG A 157 5.80 -7.29 2.92
N ASP A 158 4.56 -7.54 3.31
CA ASP A 158 3.85 -8.77 2.92
C ASP A 158 3.20 -8.66 1.53
N LEU A 159 3.02 -7.44 1.02
CA LEU A 159 2.29 -7.19 -0.22
C LEU A 159 3.14 -7.43 -1.47
N ALA A 160 4.41 -7.03 -1.41
CA ALA A 160 5.37 -7.20 -2.48
C ALA A 160 6.80 -7.13 -1.92
N ALA A 161 7.74 -7.72 -2.67
CA ALA A 161 9.16 -7.61 -2.41
C ALA A 161 9.88 -7.14 -3.68
N VAL A 162 10.90 -6.30 -3.52
CA VAL A 162 11.80 -5.94 -4.61
C VAL A 162 13.10 -6.71 -4.41
N VAL A 163 13.51 -7.48 -5.41
CA VAL A 163 14.74 -8.29 -5.40
C VAL A 163 15.57 -7.87 -6.59
N HIS A 164 16.68 -7.16 -6.34
CA HIS A 164 17.41 -6.45 -7.40
C HIS A 164 16.43 -5.59 -8.18
N ASP A 165 16.36 -5.72 -9.50
CA ASP A 165 15.52 -4.98 -10.44
C ASP A 165 14.15 -5.64 -10.72
N HIS A 166 13.73 -6.58 -9.87
CA HIS A 166 12.46 -7.29 -10.02
C HIS A 166 11.49 -7.01 -8.86
N ILE A 167 10.24 -6.75 -9.19
CA ILE A 167 9.13 -6.68 -8.23
C ILE A 167 8.41 -8.03 -8.22
N ILE A 168 8.30 -8.63 -7.04
CA ILE A 168 7.56 -9.85 -6.77
C ILE A 168 6.29 -9.45 -6.02
N LEU A 169 5.14 -9.58 -6.68
CA LEU A 169 3.84 -9.34 -6.04
C LEU A 169 3.40 -10.60 -5.28
N SER A 170 3.10 -10.43 -3.99
CA SER A 170 2.67 -11.52 -3.13
C SER A 170 1.21 -11.89 -3.39
N HIS A 171 0.92 -13.18 -3.36
CA HIS A 171 -0.45 -13.68 -3.33
C HIS A 171 -0.88 -13.92 -1.88
N ALA A 172 -1.98 -13.32 -1.45
CA ALA A 172 -2.52 -13.52 -0.11
C ALA A 172 -2.90 -14.99 0.13
N ALA A 173 -2.45 -15.55 1.26
CA ALA A 173 -2.83 -16.90 1.67
C ALA A 173 -4.26 -16.98 2.23
N THR A 174 -4.79 -15.86 2.73
CA THR A 174 -6.10 -15.76 3.38
C THR A 174 -6.95 -14.67 2.75
N VAL A 175 -8.28 -14.84 2.80
CA VAL A 175 -9.27 -13.89 2.24
C VAL A 175 -9.13 -12.50 2.87
N ALA A 176 -8.77 -12.43 4.16
CA ALA A 176 -8.57 -11.18 4.89
C ALA A 176 -7.51 -10.26 4.27
N ARG A 177 -6.54 -10.82 3.52
CA ARG A 177 -5.46 -10.04 2.88
C ARG A 177 -5.60 -9.91 1.37
N THR A 178 -6.60 -10.56 0.78
CA THR A 178 -6.83 -10.53 -0.68
C THR A 178 -6.98 -9.12 -1.23
N ARG A 179 -7.72 -8.24 -0.55
CA ARG A 179 -7.89 -6.86 -1.04
C ARG A 179 -6.60 -6.05 -0.99
N GLY A 180 -5.72 -6.30 -0.02
CA GLY A 180 -4.37 -5.73 0.01
C GLY A 180 -3.54 -6.15 -1.21
N SER A 181 -3.60 -7.44 -1.60
CA SER A 181 -2.97 -7.93 -2.84
C SER A 181 -3.57 -7.28 -4.10
N ILE A 182 -4.86 -6.96 -4.12
CA ILE A 182 -5.47 -6.26 -5.26
C ILE A 182 -4.99 -4.81 -5.34
N ILE A 183 -4.91 -4.12 -4.20
CA ILE A 183 -4.41 -2.73 -4.12
C ILE A 183 -2.99 -2.62 -4.67
N ILE A 184 -2.06 -3.48 -4.21
CA ILE A 184 -0.65 -3.46 -4.69
C ILE A 184 -0.49 -3.87 -6.17
N ASN A 185 -1.52 -4.46 -6.78
CA ASN A 185 -1.53 -4.78 -8.21
C ASN A 185 -2.01 -3.61 -9.09
N VAL A 186 -2.54 -2.55 -8.48
CA VAL A 186 -3.02 -1.34 -9.18
C VAL A 186 -1.95 -0.26 -9.17
N ILE A 187 -1.26 -0.11 -8.04
CA ILE A 187 -0.12 0.81 -7.87
C ILE A 187 1.18 0.21 -8.40
#